data_AF-A0A7W7CF99-F1
#
_entry.id   AF-A0A7W7CF99-F1
#
_cell.length_a   1.000
_cell.length_b   1.000
_cell.length_c   1.000
_cell.angle_alpha   90.00
_cell.angle_beta   90.00
_cell.angle_gamma   90.00
#
_symmetry.space_group_name_H-M   'P 1'
#
loop_
_entity.id
_entity.type
_entity.pdbx_description
1 polymer ?
#
loop_
_entity_poly.entity_id
_entity_poly.type
_entity_poly.pdbx_seq_one_letter_code
_entity_poly.pdbx_strand_id
1 'polypeptide(L)'
;MRALFLTLVLLLTLTPPVTAAPAPGSNVHLFYYPWYGNPAVYGEYRHWQQGGHTPPTDVGADFYPALGAYDSGDFTGTVESHMAWIRGSGAGVLVYSWWGRESYEDRLAEGVLAAAARNGLKVAWHLEPYGGRTAASTVADIEYLIARHGASPAFYRAAEHGNRAAFYVFESLRIADWSALDLVSDRAIVLAQTTDVSRVAHFGGMYTYDGIAGLTAPGWAGAGAYCRANGLVWAPSVAPGYLDKRANPGSGTPIVDRREGATYDRQWNNALDPAIGGRPHWVSVTSFNEWHEGSQIEPADGTPPPGHGYLTYDGAYGSRGPAASTAYLERTRYWAARLAARDRNGGG
;
A
#
# COMPACT_ATOMS: atom_id res chain seq x y z
N MET A 1 -57.33 11.45 53.16
CA MET A 1 -56.33 11.71 52.10
C MET A 1 -55.25 10.64 52.19
N ARG A 2 -55.18 9.72 51.22
CA ARG A 2 -54.08 8.74 51.09
C ARG A 2 -53.22 9.19 49.92
N ALA A 3 -51.94 9.48 50.17
CA ALA A 3 -50.97 9.81 49.13
C ALA A 3 -50.32 8.53 48.60
N LEU A 4 -50.40 8.33 47.28
CA LEU A 4 -49.73 7.26 46.55
C LEU A 4 -48.32 7.76 46.16
N PHE A 5 -47.27 7.08 46.60
CA PHE A 5 -45.91 7.28 46.09
C PHE A 5 -45.72 6.38 44.86
N LEU A 6 -45.46 7.00 43.70
CA LEU A 6 -45.10 6.31 42.47
C LEU A 6 -43.57 6.19 42.41
N THR A 7 -43.04 4.97 42.53
CA THR A 7 -41.61 4.71 42.39
C THR A 7 -41.29 4.55 40.91
N LEU A 8 -40.53 5.50 40.34
CA LEU A 8 -40.04 5.45 38.97
C LEU A 8 -38.82 4.51 38.90
N VAL A 9 -38.98 3.35 38.25
CA VAL A 9 -37.86 2.43 37.96
C VAL A 9 -37.23 2.87 36.63
N LEU A 10 -36.02 3.41 36.70
CA LEU A 10 -35.22 3.77 35.53
C LEU A 10 -34.53 2.49 35.01
N LEU A 11 -35.04 1.90 33.91
CA LEU A 11 -34.31 0.86 33.19
C LEU A 11 -33.16 1.51 32.40
N LEU A 12 -31.92 1.35 32.86
CA LEU A 12 -30.74 1.59 32.02
C LEU A 12 -30.63 0.46 30.98
N THR A 13 -30.83 0.78 29.71
CA THR A 13 -30.45 -0.08 28.59
C THR A 13 -28.92 -0.01 28.43
N LEU A 14 -28.21 -1.02 28.92
CA LEU A 14 -26.78 -1.19 28.64
C LEU A 14 -26.63 -1.54 27.15
N THR A 15 -26.18 -0.59 26.34
CA THR A 15 -25.66 -0.87 25.00
C THR A 15 -24.45 -1.79 25.15
N PRO A 16 -24.37 -2.92 24.42
CA PRO A 16 -23.20 -3.78 24.47
C PRO A 16 -21.97 -2.98 24.02
N PRO A 17 -20.77 -3.23 24.60
CA PRO A 17 -19.56 -2.59 24.13
C PRO A 17 -19.38 -2.93 22.65
N VAL A 18 -19.22 -1.90 21.82
CA VAL A 18 -18.75 -2.07 20.44
C VAL A 18 -17.37 -2.71 20.55
N THR A 19 -17.27 -4.00 20.30
CA THR A 19 -16.00 -4.69 20.17
C THR A 19 -15.27 -4.04 19.00
N ALA A 20 -14.18 -3.32 19.30
CA ALA A 20 -13.31 -2.76 18.27
C ALA A 20 -12.91 -3.90 17.32
N ALA A 21 -13.07 -3.69 16.01
CA ALA A 21 -12.66 -4.67 15.01
C ALA A 21 -11.19 -5.07 15.26
N PRO A 22 -10.82 -6.35 15.11
CA PRO A 22 -9.45 -6.80 15.35
C PRO A 22 -8.47 -5.98 14.50
N ALA A 23 -7.27 -5.76 15.04
CA ALA A 23 -6.22 -5.05 14.30
C ALA A 23 -5.92 -5.81 12.99
N PRO A 24 -5.74 -5.09 11.87
CA PRO A 24 -5.40 -5.72 10.59
C PRO A 24 -4.03 -6.42 10.68
N GLY A 25 -3.84 -7.44 9.82
CA GLY A 25 -2.60 -8.21 9.81
C GLY A 25 -1.42 -7.42 9.26
N SER A 26 -0.22 -7.59 9.83
CA SER A 26 1.01 -6.92 9.42
C SER A 26 1.65 -7.49 8.15
N ASN A 27 1.12 -8.58 7.60
CA ASN A 27 1.74 -9.33 6.49
C ASN A 27 1.25 -8.87 5.11
N VAL A 28 0.30 -7.93 5.04
CA VAL A 28 -0.14 -7.29 3.78
C VAL A 28 0.25 -5.82 3.81
N HIS A 29 1.06 -5.43 2.82
CA HIS A 29 1.68 -4.11 2.70
C HIS A 29 1.15 -3.43 1.44
N LEU A 30 0.62 -2.21 1.54
CA LEU A 30 0.07 -1.49 0.39
C LEU A 30 0.98 -0.33 -0.01
N PHE A 31 1.48 -0.28 -1.25
CA PHE A 31 2.20 0.90 -1.74
C PHE A 31 1.27 2.11 -1.77
N TYR A 32 1.67 3.20 -1.11
CA TYR A 32 0.86 4.39 -0.86
C TYR A 32 1.59 5.65 -1.30
N TYR A 33 0.91 6.47 -2.10
CA TYR A 33 1.47 7.63 -2.80
C TYR A 33 0.85 8.92 -2.27
N PRO A 34 1.59 9.70 -1.47
CA PRO A 34 1.13 10.91 -0.80
C PRO A 34 1.46 12.16 -1.62
N TRP A 35 1.37 12.13 -2.95
CA TRP A 35 1.89 13.19 -3.82
C TRP A 35 0.84 14.02 -4.55
N TYR A 36 -0.44 13.70 -4.38
CA TYR A 36 -1.55 14.39 -5.03
C TYR A 36 -1.86 15.70 -4.31
N GLY A 37 -2.16 16.76 -5.06
CA GLY A 37 -2.49 18.07 -4.49
C GLY A 37 -3.62 18.78 -5.24
N ASN A 38 -4.35 19.67 -4.56
CA ASN A 38 -5.41 20.48 -5.15
C ASN A 38 -5.34 21.96 -4.72
N PRO A 39 -6.05 22.87 -5.43
CA PRO A 39 -6.02 24.30 -5.13
C PRO A 39 -6.50 24.71 -3.73
N ALA A 40 -7.33 23.89 -3.08
CA ALA A 40 -7.90 24.24 -1.78
C ALA A 40 -6.93 24.00 -0.62
N VAL A 41 -6.05 23.00 -0.72
CA VAL A 41 -5.15 22.58 0.37
C VAL A 41 -3.69 22.88 0.02
N TYR A 42 -3.20 22.43 -1.13
CA TYR A 42 -1.83 22.70 -1.58
C TYR A 42 -1.67 24.05 -2.31
N GLY A 43 -2.74 24.56 -2.91
CA GLY A 43 -2.75 25.84 -3.65
C GLY A 43 -2.69 25.69 -5.17
N GLU A 44 -2.40 24.48 -5.67
CA GLU A 44 -2.46 24.12 -7.08
C GLU A 44 -2.73 22.63 -7.25
N TYR A 45 -3.07 22.20 -8.48
CA TYR A 45 -3.09 20.77 -8.76
C TYR A 45 -1.66 20.21 -8.86
N ARG A 46 -1.43 19.09 -8.18
CA ARG A 46 -0.19 18.32 -8.24
C ARG A 46 -0.52 16.88 -8.64
N HIS A 47 0.27 16.31 -9.53
CA HIS A 47 0.11 14.97 -10.13
C HIS A 47 -1.14 14.79 -11.01
N TRP A 48 -2.30 15.35 -10.65
CA TRP A 48 -3.55 15.17 -11.41
C TRP A 48 -3.50 15.66 -12.86
N GLN A 49 -2.64 16.62 -13.19
CA GLN A 49 -2.43 17.18 -14.53
C GLN A 49 -1.49 16.37 -15.43
N GLN A 50 -0.91 15.27 -14.92
CA GLN A 50 0.04 14.44 -15.66
C GLN A 50 -0.57 13.98 -17.00
N GLY A 51 0.25 13.85 -18.04
CA GLY A 51 -0.22 13.57 -19.41
C GLY A 51 -0.83 14.77 -20.14
N GLY A 52 -0.82 15.97 -19.53
CA GLY A 52 -1.37 17.19 -20.12
C GLY A 52 -2.86 17.40 -19.86
N HIS A 53 -3.39 16.76 -18.81
CA HIS A 53 -4.79 16.82 -18.42
C HIS A 53 -5.14 18.07 -17.60
N THR A 54 -6.43 18.43 -17.54
CA THR A 54 -6.94 19.65 -16.85
C THR A 54 -7.93 19.34 -15.72
N PRO A 55 -7.46 19.16 -14.47
CA PRO A 55 -8.33 18.84 -13.32
C PRO A 55 -9.32 19.98 -13.00
N PRO A 56 -10.44 19.71 -12.28
CA PRO A 56 -10.70 18.50 -11.52
C PRO A 56 -11.35 17.36 -12.30
N THR A 57 -12.02 17.63 -13.42
CA THR A 57 -12.81 16.61 -14.13
C THR A 57 -11.99 15.81 -15.13
N ASP A 58 -10.88 16.36 -15.63
CA ASP A 58 -9.94 15.70 -16.53
C ASP A 58 -8.61 15.46 -15.80
N VAL A 59 -8.34 14.22 -15.38
CA VAL A 59 -7.12 13.85 -14.66
C VAL A 59 -6.27 12.85 -15.45
N GLY A 60 -4.97 12.84 -15.17
CA GLY A 60 -3.98 11.90 -15.70
C GLY A 60 -4.06 10.52 -15.07
N ALA A 61 -5.23 9.89 -15.15
CA ALA A 61 -5.49 8.53 -14.69
C ALA A 61 -6.62 7.90 -15.52
N ASP A 62 -6.52 6.60 -15.80
CA ASP A 62 -7.52 5.83 -16.55
C ASP A 62 -8.80 5.52 -15.75
N PHE A 63 -8.73 5.67 -14.43
CA PHE A 63 -9.85 5.64 -13.51
C PHE A 63 -9.95 6.97 -12.77
N TYR A 64 -11.14 7.32 -12.29
CA TYR A 64 -11.35 8.53 -11.50
C TYR A 64 -11.50 8.19 -10.01
N PRO A 65 -10.81 8.87 -9.07
CA PRO A 65 -10.96 8.60 -7.64
C PRO A 65 -12.36 8.91 -7.13
N ALA A 66 -12.88 8.08 -6.22
CA ALA A 66 -14.16 8.34 -5.57
C ALA A 66 -14.14 9.63 -4.70
N LEU A 67 -12.96 10.08 -4.27
CA LEU A 67 -12.76 11.36 -3.58
C LEU A 67 -12.48 12.54 -4.53
N GLY A 68 -12.53 12.31 -5.84
CA GLY A 68 -12.15 13.29 -6.86
C GLY A 68 -10.64 13.58 -6.89
N ALA A 69 -10.26 14.68 -7.54
CA ALA A 69 -8.87 15.17 -7.54
C ALA A 69 -8.48 15.74 -6.16
N TYR A 70 -8.26 14.83 -5.21
CA TYR A 70 -8.03 15.12 -3.80
C TYR A 70 -6.62 15.68 -3.50
N ASP A 71 -6.38 16.03 -2.24
CA ASP A 71 -5.08 16.49 -1.74
C ASP A 71 -4.54 15.54 -0.66
N SER A 72 -3.27 15.17 -0.75
CA SER A 72 -2.60 14.25 0.19
C SER A 72 -2.28 14.92 1.53
N GLY A 73 -2.37 16.25 1.60
CA GLY A 73 -2.29 17.04 2.83
C GLY A 73 -3.62 17.25 3.56
N ASP A 74 -4.75 16.79 3.02
CA ASP A 74 -6.02 16.77 3.75
C ASP A 74 -6.06 15.60 4.76
N PHE A 75 -5.47 15.84 5.93
CA PHE A 75 -5.34 14.82 6.98
C PHE A 75 -6.66 14.45 7.68
N THR A 76 -7.70 15.26 7.53
CA THR A 76 -8.99 15.08 8.22
C THR A 76 -10.09 14.54 7.32
N GLY A 77 -9.99 14.75 6.00
CA GLY A 77 -10.89 14.19 5.00
C GLY A 77 -10.23 13.05 4.23
N THR A 78 -9.44 13.38 3.21
CA THR A 78 -8.83 12.41 2.28
C THR A 78 -8.01 11.34 2.99
N VAL A 79 -6.98 11.73 3.76
CA VAL A 79 -6.08 10.75 4.39
C VAL A 79 -6.81 9.90 5.43
N GLU A 80 -7.74 10.48 6.19
CA GLU A 80 -8.55 9.72 7.15
C GLU A 80 -9.42 8.66 6.43
N SER A 81 -10.02 9.03 5.29
CA SER A 81 -10.76 8.10 4.44
C SER A 81 -9.86 6.98 3.90
N HIS A 82 -8.64 7.32 3.47
CA HIS A 82 -7.64 6.32 3.05
C HIS A 82 -7.32 5.34 4.17
N MET A 83 -7.07 5.82 5.40
CA MET A 83 -6.78 4.93 6.53
C MET A 83 -7.96 4.01 6.85
N ALA A 84 -9.19 4.52 6.80
CA ALA A 84 -10.39 3.70 6.99
C ALA A 84 -10.50 2.61 5.91
N TRP A 85 -10.22 2.94 4.65
CA TRP A 85 -10.22 1.97 3.54
C TRP A 85 -9.08 0.95 3.63
N ILE A 86 -7.87 1.37 3.97
CA ILE A 86 -6.72 0.49 4.16
C ILE A 86 -7.01 -0.50 5.29
N ARG A 87 -7.47 -0.01 6.45
CA ARG A 87 -7.92 -0.87 7.57
C ARG A 87 -9.03 -1.81 7.12
N GLY A 88 -10.00 -1.27 6.37
CA GLY A 88 -11.09 -2.02 5.76
C GLY A 88 -10.60 -3.13 4.82
N SER A 89 -9.49 -2.96 4.11
CA SER A 89 -8.94 -3.99 3.23
C SER A 89 -8.28 -5.15 3.97
N GLY A 90 -8.17 -5.09 5.30
CA GLY A 90 -7.47 -6.08 6.12
C GLY A 90 -5.93 -5.98 6.08
N ALA A 91 -5.38 -5.06 5.28
CA ALA A 91 -3.98 -4.71 5.30
C ALA A 91 -3.64 -3.84 6.51
N GLY A 92 -2.51 -4.13 7.15
CA GLY A 92 -2.06 -3.44 8.36
C GLY A 92 -0.91 -2.47 8.14
N VAL A 93 -0.27 -2.50 6.98
CA VAL A 93 0.91 -1.68 6.68
C VAL A 93 0.71 -0.93 5.37
N LEU A 94 0.91 0.38 5.40
CA LEU A 94 1.10 1.18 4.18
C LEU A 94 2.59 1.41 3.97
N VAL A 95 3.05 1.31 2.73
CA VAL A 95 4.43 1.54 2.31
C VAL A 95 4.48 2.90 1.64
N TYR A 96 4.96 3.88 2.38
CA TYR A 96 4.90 5.30 2.05
C TYR A 96 5.96 5.68 1.02
N SER A 97 5.55 6.09 -0.19
CA SER A 97 6.44 6.65 -1.22
C SER A 97 7.12 7.92 -0.70
N TRP A 98 8.46 7.92 -0.69
CA TRP A 98 9.29 8.99 -0.12
C TRP A 98 10.42 9.39 -1.07
N TRP A 99 10.46 10.67 -1.43
CA TRP A 99 11.30 11.24 -2.49
C TRP A 99 12.50 12.05 -2.01
N GLY A 100 12.97 11.80 -0.79
CA GLY A 100 14.09 12.54 -0.20
C GLY A 100 13.65 13.54 0.85
N ARG A 101 14.61 14.02 1.64
CA ARG A 101 14.36 15.02 2.69
C ARG A 101 13.83 16.30 2.09
N GLU A 102 12.96 16.97 2.83
CA GLU A 102 12.35 18.25 2.44
C GLU A 102 11.44 18.18 1.19
N SER A 103 11.26 17.00 0.58
CA SER A 103 10.30 16.79 -0.49
C SER A 103 8.87 17.06 0.00
N TYR A 104 7.93 17.18 -0.94
CA TYR A 104 6.51 17.33 -0.59
C TYR A 104 6.07 16.16 0.32
N GLU A 105 6.44 14.94 -0.06
CA GLU A 105 6.12 13.70 0.63
C GLU A 105 6.78 13.64 2.01
N ASP A 106 8.03 14.10 2.18
CA ASP A 106 8.68 14.18 3.49
C ASP A 106 7.91 15.08 4.47
N ARG A 107 7.38 16.21 3.98
CA ARG A 107 6.63 17.18 4.79
C ARG A 107 5.28 16.64 5.25
N LEU A 108 4.67 15.71 4.50
CA LEU A 108 3.38 15.12 4.85
C LEU A 108 3.49 13.90 5.78
N ALA A 109 4.69 13.31 5.92
CA ALA A 109 4.87 12.03 6.58
C ALA A 109 4.35 12.01 8.04
N GLU A 110 4.56 13.09 8.79
CA GLU A 110 4.08 13.20 10.18
C GLU A 110 2.55 13.17 10.29
N GLY A 111 1.85 13.85 9.38
CA GLY A 111 0.38 13.84 9.33
C GLY A 111 -0.19 12.47 8.96
N VAL A 112 0.43 11.79 7.98
CA VAL A 112 0.03 10.43 7.58
C VAL A 112 0.31 9.41 8.68
N LEU A 113 1.45 9.50 9.37
CA LEU A 113 1.75 8.67 10.55
C LEU A 113 0.71 8.87 11.67
N ALA A 114 0.28 10.12 11.92
CA ALA A 114 -0.74 10.41 12.92
C ALA A 114 -2.11 9.81 12.53
N ALA A 115 -2.50 9.90 11.26
CA ALA A 115 -3.74 9.29 10.75
C ALA A 115 -3.69 7.75 10.83
N ALA A 116 -2.57 7.14 10.43
CA ALA A 116 -2.35 5.71 10.54
C ALA A 116 -2.45 5.24 12.01
N ALA A 117 -1.86 6.00 12.95
CA ALA A 117 -1.91 5.68 14.37
C ALA A 117 -3.35 5.65 14.91
N ARG A 118 -4.17 6.65 14.58
CA ARG A 118 -5.60 6.69 14.98
C ARG A 118 -6.38 5.49 14.46
N ASN A 119 -6.00 4.96 13.30
CA ASN A 119 -6.66 3.83 12.65
C ASN A 119 -6.03 2.47 12.99
N GLY A 120 -5.01 2.44 13.85
CA GLY A 120 -4.30 1.22 14.22
C GLY A 120 -3.52 0.59 13.07
N LEU A 121 -3.09 1.41 12.10
CA LEU A 121 -2.26 1.03 10.96
C LEU A 121 -0.78 1.34 11.24
N LYS A 122 0.09 0.73 10.44
CA LYS A 122 1.53 0.96 10.47
C LYS A 122 2.05 1.52 9.14
N VAL A 123 3.20 2.16 9.18
CA VAL A 123 3.85 2.82 8.05
C VAL A 123 5.27 2.26 7.89
N ALA A 124 5.50 1.57 6.78
CA ALA A 124 6.82 1.27 6.23
C ALA A 124 7.16 2.30 5.14
N TRP A 125 8.40 2.29 4.65
CA TRP A 125 8.90 3.32 3.75
C TRP A 125 9.29 2.75 2.40
N HIS A 126 8.92 3.43 1.33
CA HIS A 126 9.33 3.14 -0.04
C HIS A 126 10.25 4.28 -0.50
N LEU A 127 11.55 4.00 -0.48
CA LEU A 127 12.57 4.96 -0.89
C LEU A 127 12.62 5.01 -2.41
N GLU A 128 12.27 6.17 -2.96
CA GLU A 128 12.15 6.43 -4.38
C GLU A 128 13.49 6.82 -5.00
N PRO A 129 13.66 6.75 -6.34
CA PRO A 129 14.89 7.07 -7.04
C PRO A 129 15.07 8.60 -7.18
N TYR A 130 15.10 9.29 -6.06
CA TYR A 130 15.37 10.73 -6.02
C TYR A 130 16.78 11.05 -6.54
N GLY A 131 16.96 12.29 -7.01
CA GLY A 131 18.21 12.74 -7.63
C GLY A 131 19.43 12.56 -6.73
N GLY A 132 20.46 11.86 -7.22
CA GLY A 132 21.72 11.67 -6.48
C GLY A 132 21.69 10.58 -5.41
N ARG A 133 20.65 9.74 -5.34
CA ARG A 133 20.60 8.63 -4.38
C ARG A 133 21.76 7.66 -4.56
N THR A 134 22.41 7.31 -3.45
CA THR A 134 23.50 6.33 -3.33
C THR A 134 23.20 5.35 -2.20
N ALA A 135 23.99 4.28 -2.06
CA ALA A 135 23.87 3.38 -0.91
C ALA A 135 24.12 4.13 0.43
N ALA A 136 25.12 5.01 0.46
CA ALA A 136 25.42 5.83 1.65
C ALA A 136 24.30 6.84 1.98
N SER A 137 23.72 7.51 0.97
CA SER A 137 22.58 8.42 1.23
C SER A 137 21.34 7.65 1.69
N THR A 138 21.12 6.45 1.15
CA THR A 138 20.02 5.56 1.57
C THR A 138 20.15 5.19 3.05
N VAL A 139 21.36 4.86 3.52
CA VAL A 139 21.64 4.64 4.95
C VAL A 139 21.32 5.88 5.78
N ALA A 140 21.83 7.04 5.36
CA ALA A 140 21.59 8.29 6.07
C ALA A 140 20.10 8.63 6.15
N ASP A 141 19.32 8.32 5.11
CA ASP A 141 17.88 8.55 5.07
C ASP A 141 17.09 7.56 5.93
N ILE A 142 17.50 6.30 5.98
CA ILE A 142 16.96 5.32 6.93
C ILE A 142 17.15 5.82 8.36
N GLU A 143 18.34 6.31 8.69
CA GLU A 143 18.63 6.88 10.02
C GLU A 143 17.78 8.13 10.29
N TYR A 144 17.67 9.03 9.32
CA TYR A 144 16.82 10.22 9.42
C TYR A 144 15.35 9.85 9.70
N LEU A 145 14.77 8.93 8.92
CA LEU A 145 13.38 8.52 9.08
C LEU A 145 13.14 7.82 10.43
N ILE A 146 14.08 6.97 10.87
CA ILE A 146 14.01 6.35 12.20
C ILE A 146 14.12 7.41 13.31
N ALA A 147 15.04 8.37 13.21
CA ALA A 147 15.23 9.40 14.22
C ALA A 147 14.03 10.36 14.30
N ARG A 148 13.52 10.78 13.13
CA ARG A 148 12.43 11.75 12.99
C ARG A 148 11.07 11.17 13.37
N HIS A 149 10.82 9.90 13.02
CA HIS A 149 9.48 9.30 13.09
C HIS A 149 9.39 8.01 13.92
N GLY A 150 10.51 7.42 14.33
CA GLY A 150 10.55 6.10 14.96
C GLY A 150 9.86 5.98 16.32
N ALA A 151 9.51 7.11 16.95
CA ALA A 151 8.70 7.16 18.18
C ALA A 151 7.19 7.11 17.91
N SER A 152 6.75 7.30 16.66
CA SER A 152 5.33 7.20 16.30
C SER A 152 4.83 5.78 16.56
N PRO A 153 3.64 5.61 17.18
CA PRO A 153 3.03 4.29 17.33
C PRO A 153 2.66 3.66 15.98
N ALA A 154 2.60 4.45 14.89
CA ALA A 154 2.38 3.93 13.55
C ALA A 154 3.68 3.57 12.81
N PHE A 155 4.87 3.90 13.33
CA PHE A 155 6.11 3.52 12.66
C PHE A 155 6.26 1.99 12.64
N TYR A 156 6.32 1.38 11.45
CA TYR A 156 6.33 -0.08 11.32
C TYR A 156 7.64 -0.68 11.81
N ARG A 157 7.52 -1.71 12.64
CA ARG A 157 8.60 -2.61 13.02
C ARG A 157 8.09 -4.05 12.98
N ALA A 158 8.81 -4.91 12.28
CA ALA A 158 8.46 -6.31 12.15
C ALA A 158 8.93 -7.08 13.39
N ALA A 159 8.00 -7.38 14.30
CA ALA A 159 8.31 -8.02 15.58
C ALA A 159 8.95 -9.41 15.36
N GLU A 160 8.43 -10.17 14.40
CA GLU A 160 8.92 -11.48 14.00
C GLU A 160 10.29 -11.46 13.28
N HIS A 161 10.77 -10.26 12.92
CA HIS A 161 12.06 -10.06 12.24
C HIS A 161 12.99 -9.14 13.04
N GLY A 162 13.01 -9.30 14.37
CA GLY A 162 13.93 -8.62 15.28
C GLY A 162 13.53 -7.18 15.62
N ASN A 163 12.23 -6.86 15.52
CA ASN A 163 11.70 -5.51 15.75
C ASN A 163 12.37 -4.43 14.85
N ARG A 164 12.82 -4.84 13.66
CA ARG A 164 13.45 -3.98 12.67
C ARG A 164 12.41 -3.25 11.83
N ALA A 165 12.73 -2.02 11.45
CA ALA A 165 11.93 -1.20 10.55
C ALA A 165 11.99 -1.73 9.11
N ALA A 166 10.96 -1.54 8.27
CA ALA A 166 10.99 -2.01 6.88
C ALA A 166 11.14 -0.84 5.88
N PHE A 167 12.07 -1.02 4.93
CA PHE A 167 12.36 -0.05 3.86
C PHE A 167 12.43 -0.78 2.52
N TYR A 168 11.63 -0.36 1.56
CA TYR A 168 11.61 -0.85 0.18
C TYR A 168 12.41 0.11 -0.68
N VAL A 169 13.44 -0.36 -1.38
CA VAL A 169 14.27 0.50 -2.25
C VAL A 169 13.84 0.30 -3.70
N PHE A 170 13.12 1.28 -4.25
CA PHE A 170 12.72 1.24 -5.66
C PHE A 170 13.94 1.33 -6.57
N GLU A 171 13.93 0.67 -7.72
CA GLU A 171 15.04 0.64 -8.68
C GLU A 171 16.41 0.34 -8.05
N SER A 172 16.44 -0.55 -7.04
CA SER A 172 17.66 -0.84 -6.27
C SER A 172 18.83 -1.33 -7.14
N LEU A 173 18.55 -1.88 -8.32
CA LEU A 173 19.56 -2.37 -9.28
C LEU A 173 20.34 -1.26 -10.00
N ARG A 174 19.95 0.01 -9.86
CA ARG A 174 20.71 1.16 -10.39
C ARG A 174 22.00 1.44 -9.64
N ILE A 175 22.12 0.90 -8.43
CA ILE A 175 23.32 0.99 -7.59
C ILE A 175 23.94 -0.40 -7.52
N ALA A 176 25.23 -0.49 -7.83
CA ALA A 176 25.93 -1.77 -7.91
C ALA A 176 26.38 -2.31 -6.55
N ASP A 177 26.83 -1.42 -5.65
CA ASP A 177 27.35 -1.77 -4.33
C ASP A 177 26.45 -1.20 -3.24
N TRP A 178 25.95 -2.11 -2.40
CA TRP A 178 25.06 -1.83 -1.29
C TRP A 178 25.70 -2.13 0.07
N SER A 179 27.02 -2.31 0.14
CA SER A 179 27.77 -2.61 1.38
C SER A 179 27.51 -1.62 2.51
N ALA A 180 27.18 -0.36 2.21
CA ALA A 180 26.80 0.63 3.21
C ALA A 180 25.59 0.19 4.06
N LEU A 181 24.66 -0.61 3.52
CA LEU A 181 23.47 -1.08 4.25
C LEU A 181 23.80 -1.90 5.49
N ASP A 182 25.00 -2.48 5.57
CA ASP A 182 25.45 -3.23 6.74
C ASP A 182 25.39 -2.37 8.02
N LEU A 183 25.56 -1.04 7.89
CA LEU A 183 25.50 -0.05 8.98
C LEU A 183 24.12 0.05 9.65
N VAL A 184 23.05 -0.37 8.99
CA VAL A 184 21.66 -0.29 9.49
C VAL A 184 20.96 -1.64 9.57
N SER A 185 21.67 -2.73 9.27
CA SER A 185 21.12 -4.10 9.20
C SER A 185 20.52 -4.62 10.51
N ASP A 186 20.99 -4.10 11.65
CA ASP A 186 20.53 -4.41 13.00
C ASP A 186 19.16 -3.80 13.33
N ARG A 187 18.77 -2.72 12.65
CA ARG A 187 17.56 -1.94 12.93
C ARG A 187 16.61 -1.80 11.74
N ALA A 188 17.05 -2.16 10.54
CA ALA A 188 16.28 -2.06 9.30
C ALA A 188 16.32 -3.35 8.47
N ILE A 189 15.18 -3.73 7.93
CA ILE A 189 15.00 -4.70 6.85
C ILE A 189 14.88 -3.88 5.57
N VAL A 190 15.98 -3.80 4.82
CA VAL A 190 15.99 -3.13 3.52
C VAL A 190 15.70 -4.16 2.44
N LEU A 191 14.65 -3.98 1.65
CA LEU A 191 14.27 -4.88 0.56
C LEU A 191 14.73 -4.35 -0.80
N ALA A 192 15.40 -5.20 -1.57
CA ALA A 192 15.76 -4.94 -2.96
C ALA A 192 14.59 -5.26 -3.90
N GLN A 193 14.38 -4.42 -4.92
CA GLN A 193 13.41 -4.68 -5.99
C GLN A 193 14.00 -5.65 -7.02
N THR A 194 13.96 -6.96 -6.74
CA THR A 194 14.51 -7.98 -7.64
C THR A 194 14.06 -9.40 -7.28
N THR A 195 14.20 -10.32 -8.23
CA THR A 195 14.24 -11.77 -7.99
C THR A 195 15.64 -12.37 -8.24
N ASP A 196 16.60 -11.56 -8.68
CA ASP A 196 17.98 -11.96 -8.90
C ASP A 196 18.75 -12.01 -7.57
N VAL A 197 18.92 -13.23 -7.06
CA VAL A 197 19.59 -13.51 -5.78
C VAL A 197 21.07 -13.12 -5.76
N SER A 198 21.69 -12.86 -6.92
CA SER A 198 23.07 -12.36 -6.97
C SER A 198 23.20 -10.88 -6.60
N ARG A 199 22.07 -10.16 -6.50
CA ARG A 199 22.02 -8.71 -6.31
C ARG A 199 21.64 -8.28 -4.89
N VAL A 200 21.63 -9.20 -3.92
CA VAL A 200 20.99 -8.97 -2.61
C VAL A 200 21.88 -9.21 -1.39
N ALA A 201 23.20 -9.31 -1.56
CA ALA A 201 24.14 -9.67 -0.49
C ALA A 201 24.03 -8.81 0.79
N HIS A 202 23.73 -7.52 0.66
CA HIS A 202 23.63 -6.57 1.78
C HIS A 202 22.18 -6.20 2.15
N PHE A 203 21.20 -6.83 1.52
CA PHE A 203 19.79 -6.54 1.77
C PHE A 203 19.21 -7.47 2.83
N GLY A 204 18.20 -6.98 3.55
CA GLY A 204 17.40 -7.78 4.49
C GLY A 204 16.26 -8.54 3.82
N GLY A 205 16.03 -8.36 2.51
CA GLY A 205 14.96 -9.01 1.78
C GLY A 205 14.84 -8.62 0.31
N MET A 206 13.80 -9.16 -0.33
CA MET A 206 13.45 -8.91 -1.73
C MET A 206 11.96 -8.63 -1.90
N TYR A 207 11.62 -7.80 -2.87
CA TYR A 207 10.26 -7.55 -3.37
C TYR A 207 10.29 -7.35 -4.89
N THR A 208 9.13 -7.28 -5.55
CA THR A 208 9.08 -7.21 -7.02
C THR A 208 8.50 -5.93 -7.59
N TYR A 209 7.64 -5.24 -6.84
CA TYR A 209 6.82 -4.09 -7.24
C TYR A 209 5.84 -4.36 -8.38
N ASP A 210 6.32 -4.86 -9.51
CA ASP A 210 5.59 -4.90 -10.77
C ASP A 210 4.39 -5.86 -10.76
N GLY A 211 3.20 -5.28 -11.00
CA GLY A 211 1.94 -6.00 -11.20
C GLY A 211 1.83 -6.73 -12.54
N ILE A 212 2.65 -6.40 -13.53
CA ILE A 212 2.68 -7.07 -14.83
C ILE A 212 3.40 -8.42 -14.69
N ALA A 213 4.60 -8.42 -14.13
CA ALA A 213 5.35 -9.63 -13.84
C ALA A 213 4.63 -10.58 -12.87
N GLY A 214 3.81 -10.06 -11.94
CA GLY A 214 3.04 -10.87 -10.99
C GLY A 214 2.08 -11.89 -11.63
N LEU A 215 1.66 -11.67 -12.89
CA LEU A 215 0.82 -12.62 -13.64
C LEU A 215 1.50 -13.97 -13.91
N THR A 216 2.80 -13.95 -14.18
CA THR A 216 3.61 -15.14 -14.48
C THR A 216 4.58 -15.48 -13.35
N ALA A 217 4.72 -14.60 -12.35
CA ALA A 217 5.54 -14.78 -11.16
C ALA A 217 6.97 -15.30 -11.47
N PRO A 218 7.68 -14.67 -12.42
CA PRO A 218 8.97 -15.19 -12.87
C PRO A 218 9.98 -15.17 -11.73
N GLY A 219 10.59 -16.32 -11.46
CA GLY A 219 11.64 -16.45 -10.44
C GLY A 219 11.16 -16.36 -8.97
N TRP A 220 9.87 -16.17 -8.70
CA TRP A 220 9.35 -15.99 -7.34
C TRP A 220 9.63 -17.18 -6.43
N ALA A 221 9.47 -18.42 -6.95
CA ALA A 221 9.76 -19.63 -6.19
C ALA A 221 11.23 -19.69 -5.74
N GLY A 222 12.14 -19.35 -6.64
CA GLY A 222 13.58 -19.29 -6.36
C GLY A 222 13.95 -18.19 -5.37
N ALA A 223 13.40 -16.99 -5.56
CA ALA A 223 13.60 -15.86 -4.66
C ALA A 223 13.09 -16.17 -3.24
N GLY A 224 11.89 -16.74 -3.12
CA GLY A 224 11.33 -17.14 -1.83
C GLY A 224 12.10 -18.25 -1.13
N ALA A 225 12.57 -19.26 -1.88
CA ALA A 225 13.45 -20.31 -1.35
C ALA A 225 14.79 -19.75 -0.86
N TYR A 226 15.41 -18.86 -1.64
CA TYR A 226 16.66 -18.20 -1.26
C TYR A 226 16.48 -17.33 -0.02
N CYS A 227 15.44 -16.51 0.05
CA CYS A 227 15.16 -15.69 1.22
C CYS A 227 15.01 -16.54 2.48
N ARG A 228 14.23 -17.62 2.40
CA ARG A 228 14.03 -18.55 3.52
C ARG A 228 15.34 -19.19 3.98
N ALA A 229 16.18 -19.64 3.05
CA ALA A 229 17.46 -20.29 3.36
C ALA A 229 18.47 -19.35 4.02
N ASN A 230 18.34 -18.03 3.78
CA ASN A 230 19.28 -17.02 4.27
C ASN A 230 18.68 -16.09 5.35
N GLY A 231 17.51 -16.41 5.89
CA GLY A 231 16.85 -15.60 6.92
C GLY A 231 16.42 -14.21 6.45
N LEU A 232 16.21 -14.03 5.14
CA LEU A 232 15.77 -12.78 4.52
C LEU A 232 14.25 -12.75 4.37
N VAL A 233 13.70 -11.53 4.30
CA VAL A 233 12.29 -11.32 4.03
C VAL A 233 11.99 -11.45 2.54
N TRP A 234 10.87 -12.11 2.21
CA TRP A 234 10.36 -12.21 0.85
C TRP A 234 8.98 -11.58 0.79
N ALA A 235 8.83 -10.57 -0.07
CA ALA A 235 7.62 -9.74 -0.20
C ALA A 235 7.19 -9.56 -1.67
N PRO A 236 6.73 -10.61 -2.38
CA PRO A 236 6.25 -10.47 -3.76
C PRO A 236 5.10 -9.47 -3.84
N SER A 237 5.01 -8.81 -4.99
CA SER A 237 4.03 -7.74 -5.24
C SER A 237 2.93 -8.20 -6.17
N VAL A 238 1.67 -7.92 -5.82
CA VAL A 238 0.48 -8.23 -6.62
C VAL A 238 -0.28 -6.97 -6.99
N ALA A 239 -0.95 -6.94 -8.14
CA ALA A 239 -1.73 -5.79 -8.60
C ALA A 239 -3.09 -6.20 -9.18
N PRO A 240 -4.13 -5.34 -9.08
CA PRO A 240 -5.41 -5.61 -9.71
C PRO A 240 -5.36 -5.51 -11.24
N GLY A 241 -4.43 -4.74 -11.79
CA GLY A 241 -4.18 -4.52 -13.21
C GLY A 241 -3.14 -3.44 -13.43
N TYR A 242 -2.94 -3.03 -14.68
CA TYR A 242 -2.05 -1.94 -15.08
C TYR A 242 -2.57 -1.27 -16.35
N LEU A 243 -2.70 0.05 -16.32
CA LEU A 243 -3.07 0.88 -17.47
C LEU A 243 -2.64 2.34 -17.21
N ASP A 244 -1.74 2.86 -18.04
CA ASP A 244 -1.09 4.16 -17.86
C ASP A 244 -1.32 5.16 -19.00
N LYS A 245 -2.28 4.88 -19.89
CA LYS A 245 -2.38 5.56 -21.19
C LYS A 245 -2.82 7.01 -21.08
N ARG A 246 -3.55 7.39 -20.02
CA ARG A 246 -3.87 8.80 -19.78
C ARG A 246 -2.71 9.57 -19.17
N ALA A 247 -2.03 9.00 -18.19
CA ALA A 247 -0.88 9.65 -17.56
C ALA A 247 0.35 9.73 -18.49
N ASN A 248 0.53 8.71 -19.33
CA ASN A 248 1.66 8.58 -20.23
C ASN A 248 1.22 8.03 -21.60
N PRO A 249 0.65 8.88 -22.49
CA PRO A 249 0.16 8.44 -23.80
C PRO A 249 1.22 7.79 -24.70
N GLY A 250 2.50 8.11 -24.48
CA GLY A 250 3.63 7.54 -25.21
C GLY A 250 4.13 6.20 -24.66
N SER A 251 3.53 5.69 -23.58
CA SER A 251 4.00 4.48 -22.90
C SER A 251 3.87 3.23 -23.78
N GLY A 252 4.98 2.51 -23.92
CA GLY A 252 5.01 1.16 -24.50
C GLY A 252 4.72 0.05 -23.48
N THR A 253 4.42 0.39 -22.22
CA THR A 253 4.21 -0.61 -21.17
C THR A 253 2.97 -1.46 -21.49
N PRO A 254 3.06 -2.81 -21.38
CA PRO A 254 1.93 -3.70 -21.61
C PRO A 254 0.74 -3.41 -20.68
N ILE A 255 -0.46 -3.41 -21.25
CA ILE A 255 -1.70 -3.28 -20.48
C ILE A 255 -2.01 -4.62 -19.81
N VAL A 256 -2.43 -4.56 -18.55
CA VAL A 256 -2.95 -5.69 -17.80
C VAL A 256 -4.37 -5.39 -17.36
N ASP A 257 -5.34 -5.93 -18.09
CA ASP A 257 -6.77 -5.80 -17.79
C ASP A 257 -7.11 -6.44 -16.43
N ARG A 258 -7.98 -5.80 -15.65
CA ARG A 258 -8.40 -6.33 -14.34
C ARG A 258 -9.30 -7.57 -14.43
N ARG A 259 -9.94 -7.79 -15.59
CA ARG A 259 -10.82 -8.92 -15.96
C ARG A 259 -11.86 -9.23 -14.90
N GLU A 260 -12.64 -8.21 -14.54
CA GLU A 260 -13.65 -8.28 -13.48
C GLU A 260 -13.10 -8.83 -12.14
N GLY A 261 -11.79 -8.66 -11.89
CA GLY A 261 -11.10 -9.12 -10.69
C GLY A 261 -10.33 -10.43 -10.83
N ALA A 262 -10.48 -11.16 -11.94
CA ALA A 262 -9.78 -12.43 -12.16
C ALA A 262 -8.25 -12.26 -12.22
N THR A 263 -7.77 -11.11 -12.69
CA THR A 263 -6.33 -10.80 -12.73
C THR A 263 -5.75 -10.69 -11.32
N TYR A 264 -6.41 -9.94 -10.43
CA TYR A 264 -5.95 -9.78 -9.06
C TYR A 264 -5.89 -11.13 -8.33
N ASP A 265 -6.92 -11.95 -8.52
CA ASP A 265 -7.00 -13.29 -7.94
C ASP A 265 -5.89 -14.20 -8.44
N ARG A 266 -5.57 -14.15 -9.73
CA ARG A 266 -4.47 -14.94 -10.29
C ARG A 266 -3.15 -14.57 -9.62
N GLN A 267 -2.86 -13.29 -9.44
CA GLN A 267 -1.61 -12.86 -8.81
C GLN A 267 -1.53 -13.25 -7.33
N TRP A 268 -2.62 -13.11 -6.59
CA TRP A 268 -2.68 -13.60 -5.21
C TRP A 268 -2.51 -15.12 -5.11
N ASN A 269 -3.14 -15.89 -6.00
CA ASN A 269 -2.93 -17.33 -6.06
C ASN A 269 -1.47 -17.66 -6.34
N ASN A 270 -0.83 -17.01 -7.32
CA ASN A 270 0.59 -17.17 -7.59
C ASN A 270 1.45 -16.86 -6.36
N ALA A 271 1.16 -15.77 -5.63
CA ALA A 271 1.92 -15.37 -4.45
C ALA A 271 1.79 -16.39 -3.30
N LEU A 272 0.60 -16.95 -3.10
CA LEU A 272 0.32 -17.85 -1.99
C LEU A 272 0.64 -19.32 -2.28
N ASP A 273 0.70 -19.72 -3.55
CA ASP A 273 1.14 -21.06 -3.95
C ASP A 273 2.64 -21.24 -3.64
N PRO A 274 3.04 -22.18 -2.75
CA PRO A 274 4.44 -22.43 -2.44
C PRO A 274 5.33 -22.76 -3.64
N ALA A 275 4.78 -23.42 -4.67
CA ALA A 275 5.52 -23.84 -5.86
C ALA A 275 5.74 -22.68 -6.84
N ILE A 276 4.94 -21.63 -6.76
CA ILE A 276 5.01 -20.45 -7.64
C ILE A 276 5.61 -19.27 -6.88
N GLY A 277 5.01 -18.90 -5.75
CA GLY A 277 5.34 -17.72 -4.96
C GLY A 277 6.40 -17.91 -3.90
N GLY A 278 6.90 -19.14 -3.68
CA GLY A 278 8.05 -19.38 -2.78
C GLY A 278 7.77 -19.13 -1.29
N ARG A 279 6.51 -19.21 -0.85
CA ARG A 279 6.06 -19.01 0.55
C ARG A 279 6.49 -17.65 1.14
N PRO A 280 5.84 -16.55 0.73
CA PRO A 280 6.21 -15.21 1.15
C PRO A 280 6.00 -14.94 2.64
N HIS A 281 6.82 -14.07 3.22
CA HIS A 281 6.65 -13.55 4.58
C HIS A 281 5.58 -12.45 4.59
N TRP A 282 5.69 -11.53 3.64
CA TRP A 282 4.72 -10.47 3.40
C TRP A 282 4.21 -10.56 1.97
N VAL A 283 3.02 -10.03 1.68
CA VAL A 283 2.60 -9.75 0.30
C VAL A 283 2.43 -8.25 0.18
N SER A 284 3.10 -7.67 -0.81
CA SER A 284 2.92 -6.25 -1.14
C SER A 284 1.86 -6.10 -2.24
N VAL A 285 1.08 -5.02 -2.20
CA VAL A 285 0.07 -4.70 -3.21
C VAL A 285 0.47 -3.42 -3.89
N THR A 286 0.63 -3.51 -5.21
CA THR A 286 0.89 -2.39 -6.13
C THR A 286 -0.44 -2.10 -6.82
N SER A 287 -1.25 -1.17 -6.33
CA SER A 287 -1.00 -0.20 -5.26
C SER A 287 -2.26 0.10 -4.46
N PHE A 288 -2.15 0.86 -3.37
CA PHE A 288 -3.32 1.55 -2.82
C PHE A 288 -3.85 2.57 -3.82
N ASN A 289 -3.03 3.55 -4.22
CA ASN A 289 -3.48 4.75 -4.96
C ASN A 289 -2.51 5.26 -6.05
N GLU A 290 -1.77 4.40 -6.74
CA GLU A 290 -1.01 4.81 -7.93
C GLU A 290 -1.94 4.97 -9.14
N TRP A 291 -2.68 6.07 -9.16
CA TRP A 291 -3.71 6.34 -10.16
C TRP A 291 -3.16 6.44 -11.59
N HIS A 292 -1.92 6.92 -11.73
CA HIS A 292 -1.29 7.13 -13.03
C HIS A 292 -1.01 5.81 -13.77
N GLU A 293 -0.81 4.73 -13.03
CA GLU A 293 -0.53 3.40 -13.59
C GLU A 293 -1.78 2.50 -13.61
N GLY A 294 -2.92 2.99 -13.14
CA GLY A 294 -4.17 2.21 -13.11
C GLY A 294 -4.08 0.98 -12.20
N SER A 295 -3.13 0.94 -11.26
CA SER A 295 -2.85 -0.20 -10.37
C SER A 295 -3.56 -0.10 -9.01
N GLN A 296 -4.28 0.99 -8.77
CA GLN A 296 -4.90 1.31 -7.48
C GLN A 296 -6.00 0.31 -7.06
N ILE A 297 -6.06 -0.01 -5.78
CA ILE A 297 -7.21 -0.66 -5.12
C ILE A 297 -8.11 0.35 -4.39
N GLU A 298 -7.68 1.62 -4.27
CA GLU A 298 -8.50 2.72 -3.80
C GLU A 298 -9.83 2.79 -4.58
N PRO A 299 -10.94 3.15 -3.93
CA PRO A 299 -12.22 3.24 -4.62
C PRO A 299 -12.22 4.21 -5.81
N ALA A 300 -12.61 3.68 -6.96
CA ALA A 300 -12.88 4.47 -8.16
C ALA A 300 -14.36 4.89 -8.19
N ASP A 301 -14.62 6.11 -8.66
CA ASP A 301 -15.97 6.64 -8.84
C ASP A 301 -16.76 5.75 -9.83
N GLY A 302 -17.94 5.29 -9.41
CA GLY A 302 -18.85 4.50 -10.24
C GLY A 302 -19.59 5.33 -11.28
N THR A 303 -19.58 6.65 -11.14
CA THR A 303 -20.23 7.63 -12.03
C THR A 303 -19.28 8.80 -12.30
N PRO A 304 -18.11 8.53 -12.91
CA PRO A 304 -17.05 9.53 -13.05
C PRO A 304 -17.48 10.69 -13.98
N PRO A 305 -16.76 11.83 -13.96
CA PRO A 305 -17.08 12.97 -14.82
C PRO A 305 -17.24 12.56 -16.29
N PRO A 306 -18.33 12.98 -16.97
CA PRO A 306 -18.62 12.55 -18.33
C PRO A 306 -17.63 13.14 -19.33
N GLY A 307 -17.45 12.48 -20.47
CA GLY A 307 -16.66 13.00 -21.60
C GLY A 307 -15.18 12.65 -21.60
N HIS A 308 -14.67 11.95 -20.57
CA HIS A 308 -13.25 11.58 -20.44
C HIS A 308 -12.95 10.09 -20.63
N GLY A 309 -13.99 9.25 -20.75
CA GLY A 309 -13.83 7.81 -21.00
C GLY A 309 -13.21 7.01 -19.85
N TYR A 310 -13.35 7.49 -18.61
CA TYR A 310 -12.85 6.78 -17.43
C TYR A 310 -13.42 5.37 -17.32
N LEU A 311 -12.55 4.45 -16.94
CA LEU A 311 -12.94 3.12 -16.51
C LEU A 311 -13.50 3.19 -15.08
N THR A 312 -14.37 2.24 -14.76
CA THR A 312 -14.91 2.03 -13.41
C THR A 312 -14.66 0.59 -12.98
N TYR A 313 -15.03 0.25 -11.74
CA TYR A 313 -14.96 -1.13 -11.26
C TYR A 313 -16.23 -1.94 -11.57
N ASP A 314 -17.15 -1.42 -12.38
CA ASP A 314 -18.40 -2.12 -12.72
C ASP A 314 -18.12 -3.52 -13.29
N GLY A 315 -18.80 -4.54 -12.76
CA GLY A 315 -18.57 -5.94 -13.06
C GLY A 315 -17.57 -6.65 -12.15
N ALA A 316 -16.70 -5.93 -11.43
CA ALA A 316 -15.68 -6.53 -10.56
C ALA A 316 -16.33 -7.44 -9.49
N TYR A 317 -15.95 -8.72 -9.51
CA TYR A 317 -16.50 -9.77 -8.65
C TYR A 317 -18.04 -9.85 -8.67
N GLY A 318 -18.67 -9.49 -9.79
CA GLY A 318 -20.12 -9.46 -9.96
C GLY A 318 -20.82 -8.23 -9.39
N SER A 319 -20.08 -7.26 -8.84
CA SER A 319 -20.62 -6.01 -8.30
C SER A 319 -20.94 -5.02 -9.42
N ARG A 320 -21.91 -4.12 -9.19
CA ARG A 320 -22.35 -3.11 -10.17
C ARG A 320 -22.52 -1.74 -9.54
N GLY A 321 -22.36 -0.69 -10.34
CA GLY A 321 -22.56 0.70 -9.96
C GLY A 321 -21.71 1.11 -8.74
N PRO A 322 -22.24 1.94 -7.83
CA PRO A 322 -21.50 2.42 -6.66
C PRO A 322 -21.00 1.32 -5.72
N ALA A 323 -21.65 0.15 -5.69
CA ALA A 323 -21.19 -0.98 -4.87
C ALA A 323 -19.88 -1.58 -5.41
N ALA A 324 -19.59 -1.43 -6.70
CA ALA A 324 -18.36 -1.93 -7.29
C ALA A 324 -17.13 -1.10 -6.91
N SER A 325 -17.31 0.16 -6.49
CA SER A 325 -16.22 1.08 -6.15
C SER A 325 -15.28 0.53 -5.07
N THR A 326 -15.75 -0.31 -4.14
CA THR A 326 -14.92 -0.91 -3.08
C THR A 326 -14.46 -2.34 -3.36
N ALA A 327 -14.78 -2.90 -4.53
CA ALA A 327 -14.63 -4.32 -4.82
C ALA A 327 -13.19 -4.83 -4.62
N TYR A 328 -12.17 -4.04 -4.97
CA TYR A 328 -10.77 -4.43 -4.78
C TYR A 328 -10.33 -4.39 -3.32
N LEU A 329 -10.82 -3.45 -2.50
CA LEU A 329 -10.57 -3.45 -1.05
C LEU A 329 -11.17 -4.70 -0.39
N GLU A 330 -12.39 -5.07 -0.76
CA GLU A 330 -13.06 -6.27 -0.27
C GLU A 330 -12.32 -7.53 -0.68
N ARG A 331 -11.79 -7.57 -1.90
CA ARG A 331 -10.97 -8.70 -2.34
C ARG A 331 -9.62 -8.76 -1.66
N THR A 332 -8.98 -7.62 -1.40
CA THR A 332 -7.76 -7.58 -0.58
C THR A 332 -8.05 -8.14 0.81
N ARG A 333 -9.20 -7.84 1.42
CA ARG A 333 -9.61 -8.42 2.72
C ARG A 333 -9.73 -9.93 2.66
N TYR A 334 -10.35 -10.46 1.62
CA TYR A 334 -10.45 -11.90 1.39
C TYR A 334 -9.07 -12.57 1.32
N TRP A 335 -8.13 -11.98 0.58
CA TRP A 335 -6.78 -12.53 0.43
C TRP A 335 -5.91 -12.36 1.68
N ALA A 336 -6.00 -11.22 2.37
CA ALA A 336 -5.34 -10.98 3.65
C ALA A 336 -5.76 -12.03 4.70
N ALA A 337 -7.05 -12.38 4.76
CA ALA A 337 -7.54 -13.42 5.65
C ALA A 337 -6.97 -14.82 5.32
N ARG A 338 -6.78 -15.13 4.02
CA ARG A 338 -6.18 -16.40 3.57
C ARG A 338 -4.69 -16.47 3.89
N LEU A 339 -3.96 -15.37 3.68
CA LEU A 339 -2.56 -15.26 4.09
C LEU A 339 -2.41 -15.49 5.60
N ALA A 340 -3.22 -14.82 6.41
CA ALA A 340 -3.20 -15.01 7.87
C ALA A 340 -3.58 -16.45 8.29
N ALA A 341 -4.52 -17.09 7.61
CA ALA A 341 -4.89 -18.48 7.88
C ALA A 341 -3.76 -19.46 7.52
N ARG A 342 -3.07 -19.23 6.40
CA ARG A 342 -1.89 -20.01 5.99
C ARG A 342 -0.79 -19.92 7.04
N ASP A 343 -0.52 -18.72 7.55
CA ASP A 343 0.58 -18.51 8.52
C ASP A 343 0.29 -19.18 9.87
N ARG A 344 -0.97 -19.20 10.31
CA ARG A 344 -1.38 -19.96 11.51
C ARG A 344 -1.23 -21.47 11.34
N ASN A 345 -1.53 -22.01 10.15
CA ASN A 345 -1.51 -23.44 9.89
C ASN A 345 -0.12 -23.99 9.52
N GLY A 346 0.79 -23.11 9.07
CA GLY A 346 2.16 -23.47 8.67
C GLY A 346 3.23 -23.33 9.75
N GLY A 347 2.85 -22.87 10.95
CA GLY A 347 3.74 -22.73 12.11
C GLY A 347 3.75 -23.92 13.08
N GLY A 348 3.32 -25.11 12.62
CA GLY A 348 3.32 -26.36 13.39
C GLY A 348 4.45 -27.30 13.00
#